data_AF-A0A8J7HFT7-F1
#
_entry.id   AF-A0A8J7HFT7-F1
#
_cell.length_a   1.000
_cell.length_b   1.000
_cell.length_c   1.000
_cell.angle_alpha   90.00
_cell.angle_beta   90.00
_cell.angle_gamma   90.00
#
_symmetry.space_group_name_H-M   'P 1'
#
loop_
_entity.id
_entity.type
_entity.pdbx_description
1 polymer ?
#
loop_
_entity_poly.entity_id
_entity_poly.type
_entity_poly.pdbx_seq_one_letter_code
_entity_poly.pdbx_strand_id
1 'polypeptide(L)'
;MSVWVDQALSNSHSVASDLEQAHQWLQRIAECLHYPEHTSPSTDNVTDITQTPKLPLTSFQVQQEMEELLQQFVPDPPQNPAQFALKKKLQKLWYKYGTNLLHCYDIPGLPPDNLKIESLFSHKRRHQR
;
A
#
# COMPACT_ATOMS: atom_id res chain seq x y z
N MET A 1 -18.24 25.76 -32.41
CA MET A 1 -17.27 25.86 -31.28
C MET A 1 -17.18 24.57 -30.44
N SER A 2 -17.52 23.40 -31.00
CA SER A 2 -17.70 22.15 -30.23
C SER A 2 -16.47 21.23 -30.16
N VAL A 3 -15.66 21.17 -31.23
CA VAL A 3 -14.54 20.20 -31.36
C VAL A 3 -13.47 20.33 -30.27
N TRP A 4 -13.20 21.55 -29.79
CA TRP A 4 -12.19 21.79 -28.76
C TRP A 4 -12.63 21.35 -27.36
N VAL A 5 -13.94 21.44 -27.07
CA VAL A 5 -14.50 21.02 -25.79
C VAL A 5 -14.53 19.50 -25.71
N ASP A 6 -14.96 18.83 -26.80
CA ASP A 6 -14.96 17.37 -26.88
C ASP A 6 -13.54 16.80 -26.74
N GLN A 7 -12.56 17.41 -27.41
CA GLN A 7 -11.16 17.01 -27.28
C GLN A 7 -10.61 17.21 -25.87
N ALA A 8 -10.95 18.33 -25.21
CA ALA A 8 -10.53 18.58 -23.83
C ALA A 8 -11.14 17.55 -22.85
N LEU A 9 -12.42 17.21 -23.04
CA LEU A 9 -13.09 16.18 -22.25
C LEU A 9 -12.45 14.80 -22.44
N SER A 10 -12.19 14.38 -23.68
CA SER A 10 -11.51 13.11 -23.95
C SER A 10 -10.12 13.04 -23.32
N ASN A 11 -9.33 14.11 -23.42
CA ASN A 11 -8.01 14.17 -22.79
C ASN A 11 -8.10 14.09 -21.26
N SER A 12 -9.02 14.83 -20.66
CA SER A 12 -9.22 14.82 -19.20
C SER A 12 -9.68 13.45 -18.69
N HIS A 13 -10.54 12.76 -19.45
CA HIS A 13 -11.00 11.42 -19.12
C HIS A 13 -9.85 10.41 -19.18
N SER A 14 -8.97 10.51 -20.19
CA SER A 14 -7.79 9.64 -20.29
C SER A 14 -6.85 9.82 -19.10
N VAL A 15 -6.61 11.06 -18.67
CA VAL A 15 -5.76 11.35 -17.49
C VAL A 15 -6.42 10.87 -16.20
N ALA A 16 -7.72 11.09 -16.04
CA ALA A 16 -8.48 10.62 -14.88
C ALA A 16 -8.46 9.09 -14.77
N SER A 17 -8.64 8.39 -15.90
CA SER A 17 -8.57 6.93 -15.95
C SER A 17 -7.18 6.40 -15.60
N ASP A 18 -6.10 7.05 -16.05
CA ASP A 18 -4.74 6.67 -15.70
C ASP A 18 -4.47 6.83 -14.19
N LEU A 19 -4.95 7.92 -13.60
CA LEU A 19 -4.86 8.16 -12.15
C LEU A 19 -5.67 7.17 -11.33
N GLU A 20 -6.88 6.83 -11.76
CA GLU A 20 -7.74 5.86 -11.09
C GLU A 20 -7.08 4.47 -11.07
N GLN A 21 -6.55 4.03 -12.21
CA GLN A 21 -5.81 2.78 -12.30
C GLN A 21 -4.54 2.79 -11.43
N ALA A 22 -3.79 3.90 -11.42
CA ALA A 22 -2.64 4.05 -10.54
C ALA A 22 -3.04 3.94 -9.05
N HIS A 23 -4.19 4.49 -8.65
CA HIS A 23 -4.70 4.38 -7.30
C HIS A 23 -5.08 2.94 -6.94
N GLN A 24 -5.75 2.21 -7.83
CA GLN A 24 -6.09 0.81 -7.62
C GLN A 24 -4.83 -0.07 -7.43
N TRP A 25 -3.76 0.21 -8.19
CA TRP A 25 -2.47 -0.46 -7.97
C TRP A 25 -1.91 -0.17 -6.58
N LEU A 26 -1.97 1.10 -6.14
CA LEU A 26 -1.49 1.50 -4.81
C LEU A 26 -2.28 0.80 -3.69
N GLN A 27 -3.60 0.62 -3.85
CA GLN A 27 -4.42 -0.14 -2.91
C GLN A 27 -4.00 -1.60 -2.82
N ARG A 28 -3.80 -2.29 -3.96
CA ARG A 28 -3.31 -3.68 -3.98
C ARG A 28 -1.94 -3.84 -3.31
N ILE A 29 -1.05 -2.86 -3.48
CA ILE A 29 0.25 -2.84 -2.81
C ILE A 29 0.06 -2.66 -1.30
N ALA A 30 -0.84 -1.78 -0.87
CA ALA A 30 -1.15 -1.58 0.54
C ALA A 30 -1.74 -2.85 1.18
N GLU A 31 -2.62 -3.55 0.47
CA GLU A 31 -3.19 -4.84 0.85
C GLU A 31 -2.10 -5.92 1.00
N CYS A 32 -1.18 -6.03 0.04
CA CYS A 32 -0.05 -6.96 0.11
C CYS A 32 0.85 -6.67 1.33
N LEU A 33 1.09 -5.38 1.61
CA LEU A 33 1.81 -4.95 2.81
C LEU A 33 0.95 -5.01 4.09
N HIS A 34 -0.30 -5.47 4.00
CA HIS A 34 -1.21 -5.58 5.13
C HIS A 34 -1.40 -4.26 5.90
N TYR A 35 -1.33 -3.12 5.20
CA TYR A 35 -1.72 -1.85 5.79
C TYR A 35 -3.22 -1.90 6.11
N PRO A 36 -3.64 -1.42 7.30
CA PRO A 36 -5.06 -1.35 7.60
C PRO A 36 -5.72 -0.42 6.61
N GLU A 37 -6.71 -0.91 5.87
CA GLU A 37 -7.54 -0.06 5.04
C GLU A 37 -8.09 1.06 5.93
N HIS A 38 -7.84 2.31 5.55
CA HIS A 38 -8.39 3.48 6.22
C HIS A 38 -9.89 3.63 5.90
N THR A 39 -10.66 2.57 6.08
CA THR A 39 -12.11 2.66 6.18
C THR A 39 -12.37 3.11 7.62
N SER A 40 -12.57 4.42 7.76
CA SER A 40 -12.79 5.22 8.99
C SER A 40 -13.72 4.60 10.06
N PRO A 41 -13.85 5.26 11.23
CA PRO A 41 -12.96 5.29 12.38
C PRO A 41 -13.49 4.46 13.56
N SER A 42 -12.60 4.12 14.49
CA SER A 42 -12.87 3.89 15.92
C SER A 42 -14.18 3.16 16.27
N THR A 43 -14.05 1.89 16.62
CA THR A 43 -14.64 1.46 17.87
C THR A 43 -13.53 0.82 18.67
N ASP A 44 -13.09 1.56 19.68
CA ASP A 44 -12.47 0.99 20.87
C ASP A 44 -13.32 -0.22 21.29
N ASN A 45 -12.89 -1.43 20.93
CA ASN A 45 -13.29 -2.63 21.62
C ASN A 45 -12.10 -3.58 21.59
N VAL A 46 -11.46 -3.61 22.76
CA VAL A 46 -10.80 -4.77 23.33
C VAL A 46 -11.55 -6.04 22.93
N THR A 47 -10.79 -7.10 22.66
CA THR A 47 -11.22 -8.48 22.37
C THR A 47 -11.99 -8.69 21.07
N ASP A 48 -11.25 -9.11 20.04
CA ASP A 48 -11.73 -10.25 19.25
C ASP A 48 -10.55 -11.15 18.88
N ILE A 49 -10.37 -12.20 19.68
CA ILE A 49 -9.39 -13.28 19.53
C ILE A 49 -9.96 -14.33 18.54
N THR A 50 -10.73 -13.85 17.56
CA THR A 50 -11.54 -14.67 16.66
C THR A 50 -11.35 -14.23 15.20
N GLN A 51 -10.13 -13.84 14.86
CA GLN A 51 -9.68 -13.95 13.48
C GLN A 51 -8.83 -15.21 13.42
N THR A 52 -9.30 -16.16 12.60
CA THR A 52 -8.60 -17.35 12.11
C THR A 52 -7.09 -17.21 12.22
N PRO A 53 -6.34 -18.27 12.63
CA PRO A 53 -4.90 -18.19 12.74
C PRO A 53 -4.33 -17.86 11.35
N LYS A 54 -4.18 -16.57 11.05
CA LYS A 54 -3.39 -16.07 9.93
C LYS A 54 -2.01 -16.55 10.30
N LEU A 55 -1.57 -17.60 9.62
CA LEU A 55 -0.22 -18.12 9.75
C LEU A 55 0.73 -16.92 9.82
N PRO A 56 1.74 -16.94 10.71
CA PRO A 56 2.67 -15.84 10.84
C PRO A 56 3.22 -15.54 9.45
N LEU A 57 2.82 -14.38 8.93
CA LEU A 57 3.14 -13.97 7.58
C LEU A 57 4.65 -13.74 7.59
N THR A 58 5.38 -14.54 6.83
CA THR A 58 6.85 -14.44 6.81
C THR A 58 7.26 -13.28 5.92
N SER A 59 8.39 -12.64 6.23
CA SER A 59 8.99 -11.63 5.36
C SER A 59 9.15 -12.13 3.92
N PHE A 60 9.47 -13.41 3.75
CA PHE A 60 9.64 -14.07 2.46
C PHE A 60 8.34 -14.10 1.63
N GLN A 61 7.20 -14.41 2.25
CA GLN A 61 5.90 -14.44 1.55
C GLN A 61 5.53 -13.04 1.04
N VAL A 62 5.64 -12.03 1.89
CA VAL A 62 5.37 -10.63 1.50
C VAL A 62 6.32 -10.16 0.42
N GLN A 63 7.59 -10.57 0.49
CA GLN A 63 8.57 -10.25 -0.53
C GLN A 63 8.16 -10.82 -1.88
N GLN A 64 7.81 -12.11 -1.92
CA GLN A 64 7.43 -12.79 -3.15
C GLN A 64 6.16 -12.19 -3.76
N GLU A 65 5.12 -11.98 -2.95
CA GLU A 65 3.87 -11.36 -3.42
C GLU A 65 4.10 -9.95 -3.99
N MET A 66 4.93 -9.15 -3.32
CA MET A 66 5.25 -7.80 -3.79
C MET A 66 6.09 -7.82 -5.08
N GLU A 67 7.04 -8.75 -5.20
CA GLU A 67 7.81 -8.93 -6.43
C GLU A 67 6.91 -9.38 -7.60
N GLU A 68 5.98 -10.31 -7.36
CA GLU A 68 4.99 -10.75 -8.35
C GLU A 68 4.06 -9.59 -8.76
N LEU A 69 3.57 -8.78 -7.82
CA LEU A 69 2.78 -7.58 -8.11
C LEU A 69 3.55 -6.56 -8.95
N LEU A 70 4.83 -6.33 -8.64
CA LEU A 70 5.70 -5.44 -9.41
C LEU A 70 5.98 -5.95 -10.83
N GLN A 71 6.02 -7.28 -11.02
CA GLN A 71 6.14 -7.89 -12.35
C GLN A 71 4.86 -7.77 -13.16
N GLN A 72 3.69 -7.97 -12.53
CA GLN A 72 2.39 -7.82 -13.19
C GLN A 72 2.08 -6.37 -13.55
N PHE A 73 2.57 -5.41 -12.77
CA PHE A 73 2.35 -4.00 -13.04
C PHE A 73 3.25 -3.52 -14.19
N VAL A 74 2.78 -3.59 -15.44
CA VAL A 74 3.51 -3.13 -16.65
C VAL A 74 2.72 -2.01 -17.33
N PRO A 75 2.92 -0.74 -16.93
CA PRO A 75 2.26 0.38 -17.57
C PRO A 75 2.99 0.80 -18.86
N ASP A 76 2.20 1.10 -19.89
CA ASP A 76 2.70 1.68 -21.15
C ASP A 76 3.07 3.16 -20.96
N PRO A 77 4.36 3.54 -21.09
CA PRO A 77 4.81 4.92 -20.85
C PRO A 77 4.10 6.01 -21.68
N PRO A 78 3.77 5.81 -22.98
CA PRO A 78 3.14 6.86 -23.78
C PRO A 78 1.63 7.01 -23.51
N GLN A 79 0.97 6.01 -22.92
CA GLN A 79 -0.47 6.04 -22.66
C GLN A 79 -0.81 6.30 -21.19
N ASN A 80 0.05 5.84 -20.27
CA ASN A 80 -0.22 5.81 -18.83
C ASN A 80 0.95 6.43 -18.03
N PRO A 81 1.19 7.75 -18.17
CA PRO A 81 2.33 8.42 -17.53
C PRO A 81 2.29 8.37 -15.99
N ALA A 82 1.10 8.43 -15.36
CA ALA A 82 0.95 8.40 -13.92
C ALA A 82 1.29 7.01 -13.36
N GLN A 83 0.76 5.95 -13.97
CA GLN A 83 1.11 4.58 -13.61
C GLN A 83 2.61 4.29 -13.79
N PHE A 84 3.21 4.77 -14.89
CA PHE A 84 4.65 4.63 -15.13
C PHE A 84 5.49 5.34 -14.05
N ALA A 85 5.11 6.57 -13.69
CA ALA A 85 5.77 7.30 -12.63
C ALA A 85 5.66 6.59 -11.28
N LEU A 86 4.47 6.06 -10.96
CA LEU A 86 4.21 5.27 -9.75
C LEU A 86 5.12 4.03 -9.72
N LYS A 87 5.11 3.21 -10.77
CA LYS A 87 5.95 2.01 -10.86
C LYS A 87 7.41 2.32 -10.62
N LYS A 88 7.94 3.33 -11.32
CA LYS A 88 9.36 3.71 -11.23
C LYS A 88 9.75 4.14 -9.82
N LYS A 89 8.89 4.93 -9.15
CA LYS A 89 9.13 5.37 -7.78
C LYS A 89 9.04 4.20 -6.80
N LEU A 90 8.02 3.36 -6.95
CA LEU A 90 7.79 2.19 -6.11
C LEU A 90 8.96 1.21 -6.21
N GLN A 91 9.40 0.85 -7.41
CA GLN A 91 10.57 -0.01 -7.63
C GLN A 91 11.82 0.56 -6.98
N LYS A 92 12.05 1.87 -7.09
CA LYS A 92 13.20 2.53 -6.44
C LYS A 92 13.13 2.43 -4.91
N LEU A 93 11.95 2.62 -4.34
CA LEU A 93 11.74 2.52 -2.89
C LEU A 93 11.87 1.06 -2.43
N TRP A 94 11.29 0.12 -3.17
CA TRP A 94 11.37 -1.31 -2.88
C TRP A 94 12.81 -1.80 -2.91
N TYR A 95 13.59 -1.45 -3.94
CA TYR A 95 15.01 -1.81 -4.01
C TYR A 95 15.83 -1.21 -2.86
N LYS A 96 15.50 -0.01 -2.41
CA LYS A 96 16.25 0.69 -1.36
C LYS A 96 15.88 0.23 0.05
N TYR A 97 14.61 -0.06 0.29
CA TYR A 97 14.07 -0.26 1.64
C TYR A 97 13.36 -1.59 1.85
N GLY A 98 12.97 -2.30 0.78
CA GLY A 98 12.13 -3.50 0.86
C GLY A 98 12.71 -4.58 1.77
N THR A 99 13.96 -4.95 1.57
CA THR A 99 14.64 -5.95 2.43
C THR A 99 14.64 -5.58 3.90
N ASN A 100 14.88 -4.31 4.23
CA ASN A 100 14.92 -3.84 5.61
C ASN A 100 13.53 -3.69 6.24
N LEU A 101 12.51 -3.38 5.43
CA LEU A 101 11.14 -3.17 5.89
C LEU A 101 10.49 -4.49 6.33
N LEU A 102 10.80 -5.58 5.64
CA LEU A 102 10.14 -6.87 5.83
C LEU A 102 10.58 -7.62 7.09
N HIS A 103 11.71 -7.27 7.70
CA HIS A 103 12.15 -7.90 8.96
C HIS A 103 11.13 -7.77 10.10
N CYS A 104 10.25 -6.77 10.06
CA CYS A 104 9.22 -6.58 11.07
C CYS A 104 8.17 -7.70 11.06
N TYR A 105 7.98 -8.39 9.92
CA TYR A 105 7.02 -9.50 9.80
C TYR A 105 7.54 -10.79 10.47
N ASP A 106 8.86 -10.95 10.59
CA ASP A 106 9.47 -12.14 11.20
C ASP A 106 9.53 -12.06 12.74
N ILE A 107 9.24 -10.90 13.32
CA ILE A 107 9.32 -10.67 14.77
C ILE A 107 7.93 -10.90 15.39
N PRO A 108 7.73 -11.96 16.19
CA PRO A 108 6.43 -12.24 16.78
C PRO A 108 6.02 -11.11 17.73
N GLY A 109 4.83 -10.54 17.50
CA GLY A 109 4.27 -9.48 18.34
C GLY A 109 4.69 -8.05 17.97
N LEU A 110 5.57 -7.87 16.97
CA LEU A 110 5.85 -6.56 16.41
C LEU A 110 4.82 -6.25 15.29
N PRO A 111 4.17 -5.08 15.30
CA PRO A 111 3.36 -4.66 14.18
C PRO A 111 4.22 -4.49 12.91
N PRO A 112 3.68 -4.80 11.73
CA PRO A 112 4.39 -4.59 10.46
C PRO A 112 4.54 -3.10 10.09
N ASP A 113 3.89 -2.19 10.82
CA ASP A 113 3.85 -0.75 10.54
C ASP A 113 4.46 0.06 11.68
N ASN A 114 5.41 0.95 11.35
CA ASN A 114 6.05 1.87 12.29
C ASN A 114 5.04 2.78 13.01
N LEU A 115 3.93 3.17 12.36
CA LEU A 115 2.88 3.96 13.01
C LEU A 115 2.16 3.19 14.12
N LYS A 116 1.95 1.88 13.92
CA LYS A 116 1.40 1.01 14.97
C LYS A 116 2.39 0.81 16.11
N ILE A 117 3.69 0.71 15.80
CA ILE A 117 4.76 0.65 16.80
C ILE A 117 4.77 1.93 17.65
N GLU A 118 4.72 3.11 17.03
CA GLU A 118 4.67 4.40 17.74
C GLU A 118 3.40 4.54 18.59
N SER A 119 2.25 4.07 18.10
CA SER A 119 1.01 4.04 18.86
C SER A 119 1.12 3.15 20.12
N LEU A 120 1.63 1.92 19.98
CA LEU A 120 1.85 1.00 21.11
C LEU A 120 2.79 1.60 22.17
N PHE A 121 3.91 2.19 21.76
CA PHE A 121 4.84 2.83 22.69
C PHE A 121 4.28 4.09 23.33
N SER A 122 3.48 4.87 22.59
CA SER A 122 2.82 6.05 23.14
C SER A 122 1.75 5.68 24.17
N HIS A 123 1.03 4.58 23.95
CA HIS A 123 0.06 4.05 24.92
C HIS A 123 0.74 3.56 26.20
N LYS A 124 1.84 2.77 26.09
CA LYS A 124 2.61 2.33 27.26
C LYS A 124 3.22 3.49 28.06
N ARG A 125 3.72 4.53 27.39
CA ARG A 125 4.28 5.73 28.05
C ARG A 125 3.24 6.52 28.84
N ARG A 126 1.97 6.50 28.46
CA ARG A 126 0.88 7.17 29.21
C ARG A 126 0.57 6.48 30.55
N HIS A 127 0.79 5.18 30.65
CA HIS A 127 0.60 4.43 31.90
C HIS A 127 1.78 4.53 32.89
N GLN A 128 2.85 5.24 32.52
CA GLN A 128 4.08 5.35 33.31
C GLN A 128 4.30 6.77 33.89
N ARG A 129 3.34 7.68 33.71
CA ARG A 129 3.30 9.02 34.32
C ARG A 129 2.17 9.07 35.33
#